data_AF-A0A9E4PY94-F1
#
_entry.id   AF-A0A9E4PY94-F1
#
_cell.length_a   1.000
_cell.length_b   1.000
_cell.length_c   1.000
_cell.angle_alpha   90.00
_cell.angle_beta   90.00
_cell.angle_gamma   90.00
#
_symmetry.space_group_name_H-M   'P 1'
#
loop_
_entity.id
_entity.type
_entity.pdbx_description
1 polymer ?
#
loop_
_entity_poly.entity_id
_entity_poly.type
_entity_poly.pdbx_seq_one_letter_code
_entity_poly.pdbx_strand_id
1 'polypeptide(L)'
;MSEFRFSPNPNQAHLINWQPWGPAAFAKAQEEDKAILLSISAVWCYWCHVMDETSYSDPEVQDLLNQHFVTVRVDNDHRPDINS
;
A
#
# COMPACT_ATOMS: atom_id res chain seq x y z
N MET A 1 2.53 -20.88 21.58
CA MET A 1 2.04 -19.63 22.18
C MET A 1 1.26 -18.91 21.11
N SER A 2 -0.07 -19.08 21.10
CA SER A 2 -0.94 -18.38 20.15
C SER A 2 -0.80 -16.89 20.44
N GLU A 3 -0.14 -16.15 19.55
CA GLU A 3 -0.15 -14.69 19.59
C GLU A 3 -1.61 -14.27 19.46
N PHE A 4 -2.13 -13.61 20.50
CA PHE A 4 -3.45 -13.02 20.42
C PHE A 4 -3.40 -11.91 19.36
N ARG A 5 -3.90 -12.21 18.16
CA ARG A 5 -4.06 -11.25 17.06
C ARG A 5 -5.53 -10.83 17.03
N PHE A 6 -5.78 -9.52 17.00
CA PHE A 6 -7.14 -8.98 16.89
C PHE A 6 -7.80 -9.36 15.56
N SER A 7 -6.99 -9.51 14.50
CA SER A 7 -7.42 -10.02 13.21
C SER A 7 -6.96 -11.46 13.00
N PRO A 8 -7.84 -12.36 12.52
CA PRO A 8 -7.45 -13.71 12.15
C PRO A 8 -6.63 -13.76 10.84
N ASN A 9 -6.61 -12.66 10.06
CA ASN A 9 -5.94 -12.61 8.77
C ASN A 9 -4.48 -12.13 8.93
N PRO A 10 -3.48 -12.85 8.39
CA PRO A 10 -2.10 -12.38 8.40
C PRO A 10 -1.93 -11.20 7.42
N ASN A 11 -1.48 -10.05 7.94
CA ASN A 11 -1.13 -8.89 7.11
C ASN A 11 0.16 -9.17 6.31
N GLN A 12 0.01 -9.23 4.99
CA GLN A 12 1.06 -9.46 4.01
C GLN A 12 1.18 -8.30 3.01
N ALA A 13 0.61 -7.12 3.31
CA ALA A 13 0.66 -5.96 2.43
C ALA A 13 2.08 -5.51 2.07
N HIS A 14 3.09 -5.88 2.87
CA HIS A 14 4.50 -5.62 2.60
C HIS A 14 5.07 -6.34 1.36
N LEU A 15 4.36 -7.33 0.80
CA LEU A 15 4.75 -8.03 -0.43
C LEU A 15 4.45 -7.24 -1.72
N ILE A 16 3.69 -6.15 -1.61
CA ILE A 16 3.53 -5.18 -2.70
C ILE A 16 4.78 -4.28 -2.73
N ASN A 17 5.24 -3.95 -3.93
CA ASN A 17 6.44 -3.15 -4.21
C ASN A 17 6.29 -1.65 -3.88
N TRP A 18 5.78 -1.33 -2.70
CA TRP A 18 5.48 0.03 -2.25
C TRP A 18 6.69 0.95 -2.37
N GLN A 19 6.49 2.07 -3.04
CA GLN A 19 7.44 3.17 -3.11
C GLN A 19 7.00 4.31 -2.17
N PRO A 20 7.95 5.07 -1.61
CA PRO A 20 7.61 6.30 -0.92
C PRO A 20 7.10 7.34 -1.92
N TRP A 21 6.27 8.27 -1.45
CA TRP A 21 5.89 9.43 -2.24
C TRP A 21 7.08 10.33 -2.55
N GLY A 22 7.26 10.66 -3.83
CA GLY A 22 8.25 11.63 -4.27
C GLY A 22 8.56 11.51 -5.77
N PRO A 23 9.43 12.41 -6.29
CA PRO A 23 9.76 12.47 -7.72
C PRO A 23 10.25 11.14 -8.30
N ALA A 24 10.94 10.31 -7.51
CA ALA A 24 11.42 9.00 -7.94
C ALA A 24 10.30 8.04 -8.35
N ALA A 25 9.17 8.03 -7.62
CA ALA A 25 8.03 7.19 -7.97
C ALA A 25 7.37 7.64 -9.28
N PHE A 26 7.27 8.96 -9.51
CA PHE A 26 6.74 9.53 -10.75
C PHE A 26 7.67 9.28 -11.95
N ALA A 27 8.98 9.42 -11.76
CA ALA A 27 9.96 9.10 -12.79
C ALA A 27 9.89 7.62 -13.19
N LYS A 28 9.80 6.72 -12.20
CA LYS A 28 9.63 5.28 -12.44
C LYS A 28 8.34 4.97 -13.19
N ALA A 29 7.22 5.59 -12.81
CA ALA A 29 5.94 5.41 -13.49
C ALA A 29 6.00 5.84 -14.97
N GLN A 30 6.70 6.94 -15.25
CA GLN A 30 6.93 7.42 -16.61
C GLN A 30 7.87 6.52 -17.41
N GLU A 31 8.94 6.01 -16.79
CA GLU A 31 9.90 5.11 -17.43
C GLU A 31 9.27 3.75 -17.76
N GLU A 32 8.46 3.20 -16.85
CA GLU A 32 7.81 1.90 -17.02
C GLU A 32 6.48 1.97 -17.81
N ASP A 33 6.02 3.17 -18.18
CA ASP A 33 4.69 3.42 -18.77
C ASP A 33 3.54 2.78 -17.96
N LYS A 34 3.59 2.96 -16.64
CA LYS A 34 2.60 2.40 -15.69
C LYS A 34 1.91 3.50 -14.91
N ALA A 35 0.64 3.27 -14.60
CA ALA A 35 -0.10 4.14 -13.69
C ALA A 35 0.43 4.04 -12.25
N ILE A 36 0.30 5.13 -11.49
CA ILE A 36 0.54 5.12 -10.05
C ILE A 36 -0.73 4.70 -9.34
N LEU A 37 -0.62 3.66 -8.50
CA LEU A 37 -1.62 3.41 -7.47
C LEU A 37 -1.16 4.09 -6.19
N LEU A 38 -1.81 5.19 -5.83
CA LEU A 38 -1.57 5.91 -4.59
C LEU A 38 -2.46 5.36 -3.47
N SER A 39 -1.85 4.78 -2.45
CA SER A 39 -2.52 4.35 -1.23
C SER A 39 -2.14 5.29 -0.08
N ILE A 40 -3.10 6.05 0.42
CA ILE A 40 -2.92 6.92 1.59
C ILE A 40 -3.50 6.17 2.79
N SER A 41 -2.68 6.00 3.82
CA SER A 41 -2.99 5.22 5.02
C SER A 41 -2.71 6.05 6.27
N ALA A 42 -3.39 5.72 7.37
CA ALA A 42 -3.15 6.32 8.68
C ALA A 42 -3.27 5.23 9.75
N VAL A 43 -2.52 5.34 10.85
CA VAL A 43 -2.54 4.33 11.92
C VAL A 43 -3.92 4.25 12.59
N TRP A 44 -4.66 5.35 12.63
CA TRP A 44 -6.01 5.41 13.20
C TRP A 44 -7.13 5.04 12.20
N CYS A 45 -6.79 4.76 10.94
CA CYS A 45 -7.77 4.43 9.90
C CYS A 45 -8.12 2.94 9.94
N TYR A 46 -9.28 2.61 10.52
CA TYR A 46 -9.78 1.23 10.59
C TYR A 46 -9.83 0.54 9.22
N TRP A 47 -10.35 1.21 8.20
CA TRP A 47 -10.49 0.62 6.86
C TRP A 47 -9.16 0.44 6.13
N CYS A 48 -8.14 1.20 6.50
CA CYS A 48 -6.80 1.01 5.97
C CYS A 48 -6.21 -0.31 6.49
N HIS A 49 -6.45 -0.64 7.76
CA HIS A 49 -6.09 -1.94 8.34
C HIS A 49 -6.85 -3.09 7.69
N VAL A 50 -8.17 -2.92 7.48
CA VAL A 50 -8.98 -3.93 6.79
C VAL A 50 -8.46 -4.16 5.36
N MET A 51 -8.17 -3.09 4.61
CA MET A 51 -7.60 -3.19 3.25
C MET A 51 -6.25 -3.91 3.24
N ASP A 52 -5.38 -3.59 4.20
CA ASP A 52 -4.08 -4.24 4.37
C ASP A 52 -4.21 -5.75 4.63
N GLU A 53 -5.07 -6.12 5.57
CA GLU A 53 -5.27 -7.51 6.01
C GLU A 53 -6.08 -8.36 5.01
N THR A 54 -6.80 -7.71 4.09
CA THR A 54 -7.62 -8.38 3.07
C THR A 54 -7.01 -8.20 1.69
N SER A 55 -7.42 -7.17 0.94
CA SER A 55 -7.05 -6.99 -0.46
C SER A 55 -5.55 -6.91 -0.70
N TYR A 56 -4.79 -6.18 0.12
CA TYR A 56 -3.34 -6.11 -0.07
C TYR A 56 -2.58 -7.33 0.48
N SER A 57 -3.27 -8.23 1.18
CA SER A 57 -2.74 -9.53 1.60
C SER A 57 -3.17 -10.68 0.66
N ASP A 58 -3.97 -10.40 -0.37
CA ASP A 58 -4.38 -11.36 -1.38
C ASP A 58 -3.27 -11.50 -2.45
N PRO A 59 -2.71 -12.71 -2.65
CA PRO A 59 -1.65 -12.92 -3.63
C PRO A 59 -2.00 -12.50 -5.07
N GLU A 60 -3.26 -12.69 -5.51
CA GLU A 60 -3.68 -12.30 -6.87
C GLU A 60 -3.67 -10.78 -7.03
N VAL A 61 -4.12 -10.07 -6.00
CA VAL A 61 -4.05 -8.60 -5.97
C VAL A 61 -2.60 -8.14 -5.93
N GLN A 62 -1.74 -8.75 -5.11
CA GLN A 62 -0.33 -8.39 -5.02
C GLN A 62 0.38 -8.55 -6.37
N ASP A 63 0.15 -9.67 -7.06
CA ASP A 63 0.73 -9.93 -8.37
C ASP A 63 0.24 -8.92 -9.41
N LEU A 64 -1.06 -8.64 -9.44
CA LEU A 64 -1.65 -7.63 -10.33
C LEU A 64 -1.04 -6.25 -10.07
N LEU A 65 -0.92 -5.85 -8.81
CA LEU A 65 -0.36 -4.54 -8.44
C LEU A 65 1.11 -4.43 -8.79
N ASN A 66 1.91 -5.45 -8.49
CA ASN A 66 3.34 -5.49 -8.77
C ASN A 66 3.64 -5.50 -10.27
N GLN A 67 2.77 -6.10 -11.08
CA GLN A 67 2.94 -6.18 -12.52
C GLN A 67 2.50 -4.90 -13.24
N HIS A 68 1.37 -4.31 -12.84
CA HIS A 68 0.69 -3.28 -13.64
C HIS A 68 0.82 -1.85 -13.10
N PHE A 69 1.29 -1.66 -11.87
CA PHE A 69 1.32 -0.35 -11.24
C PHE A 69 2.69 -0.03 -10.62
N VAL A 70 3.00 1.26 -10.57
CA VAL A 70 3.95 1.77 -9.59
C VAL A 70 3.16 2.10 -8.33
N THR A 71 3.22 1.21 -7.35
CA THR A 71 2.48 1.39 -6.10
C THR A 71 3.20 2.37 -5.17
N VAL A 72 2.47 3.35 -4.65
CA VAL A 72 2.99 4.37 -3.75
C VAL A 72 2.18 4.36 -2.46
N ARG A 73 2.87 4.29 -1.32
CA ARG A 73 2.22 4.34 -0.01
C ARG A 73 2.59 5.62 0.73
N VAL A 74 1.57 6.28 1.27
CA VAL A 74 1.70 7.51 2.05
C VAL A 74 1.11 7.31 3.43
N ASP A 75 1.83 7.78 4.44
CA ASP A 75 1.31 7.93 5.79
C ASP A 75 0.76 9.35 5.95
N ASN A 76 -0.55 9.46 6.15
CA ASN A 76 -1.26 10.71 6.30
C ASN A 76 -0.77 11.52 7.51
N ASP A 77 -0.35 10.86 8.60
CA ASP A 77 0.08 11.56 9.82
C ASP A 77 1.44 12.24 9.60
N HIS A 78 2.27 11.68 8.72
CA HIS A 78 3.55 12.28 8.32
C HIS A 78 3.43 13.25 7.14
N ARG A 79 2.44 13.04 6.25
CA ARG A 79 2.22 13.85 5.03
C ARG A 79 0.76 14.28 4.86
N PRO A 80 0.24 15.09 5.80
CA PRO A 80 -1.13 15.58 5.71
C PRO A 80 -1.36 16.50 4.50
N ASP A 81 -0.28 17.07 3.94
CA ASP A 81 -0.29 17.93 2.75
C ASP A 81 -0.73 17.19 1.47
N ILE A 82 -0.67 15.86 1.45
CA ILE A 82 -1.04 15.05 0.28
C ILE A 82 -2.54 14.74 0.25
N ASN A 83 -3.21 14.75 1.40
CA ASN A 83 -4.61 14.32 1.58
C ASN A 83 -5.53 15.47 2.07
N SER A 84 -5.16 16.71 1.76
CA SER A 84 -5.90 17.92 2.16
C SER A 84 -7.08 18.25 1.25
#